data_AF-A0A8S9N6H4-F1
#
_entry.id   AF-A0A8S9N6H4-F1
#
_cell.length_a   1.000
_cell.length_b   1.000
_cell.length_c   1.000
_cell.angle_alpha   90.00
_cell.angle_beta   90.00
_cell.angle_gamma   90.00
#
_symmetry.space_group_name_H-M   'P 1'
#
loop_
_entity.id
_entity.type
_entity.pdbx_description
1 polymer ?
#
loop_
_entity_poly.entity_id
_entity_poly.type
_entity_poly.pdbx_seq_one_letter_code
_entity_poly.pdbx_strand_id
1 'polypeptide(L)'
;MAVDEHDNPSESTPREAELQRQLDGLQSQVTDLHKAREATNNLLLSSVVQCLEEKLDEHSKQLDQSAEKLTQLESENLVLRDKNQALNMASNKKCRFRTQVRSILSLDTPNTAGGTAQQPSGEAGASGEKAGDTRVHEIISTTPSQTPRRKHPKEPRHCSPH
;
A
#
# COMPACT_ATOMS: atom_id res chain seq x y z
N MET A 1 8.38 -52.07 80.69
CA MET A 1 7.67 -50.78 80.54
C MET A 1 6.85 -50.89 79.27
N ALA A 2 5.53 -50.78 79.37
CA ALA A 2 4.60 -50.86 78.26
C ALA A 2 4.16 -49.44 77.89
N VAL A 3 4.36 -49.04 76.65
CA VAL A 3 3.80 -47.83 76.05
C VAL A 3 2.90 -48.33 74.93
N ASP A 4 1.60 -48.39 75.22
CA ASP A 4 0.57 -48.67 74.22
C ASP A 4 0.40 -47.37 73.42
N GLU A 5 0.95 -47.34 72.21
CA GLU A 5 0.68 -46.30 71.23
C GLU A 5 -0.71 -46.54 70.65
N HIS A 6 -1.69 -45.80 71.17
CA HIS A 6 -3.04 -45.77 70.65
C HIS A 6 -3.09 -44.86 69.43
N ASP A 7 -2.65 -45.36 68.27
CA ASP A 7 -3.00 -44.79 66.97
C ASP A 7 -4.48 -45.09 66.69
N ASN A 8 -5.37 -44.25 67.22
CA ASN A 8 -6.77 -44.28 66.81
C ASN A 8 -6.89 -43.51 65.49
N PRO A 9 -7.21 -44.15 64.35
CA PRO A 9 -7.75 -43.42 63.22
C PRO A 9 -9.06 -42.80 63.71
N SER A 10 -9.14 -41.48 63.79
CA SER A 10 -10.38 -40.81 64.17
C SER A 10 -11.48 -41.26 63.23
N GLU A 11 -12.45 -42.01 63.76
CA GLU A 11 -13.66 -42.38 63.04
C GLU A 11 -14.35 -41.09 62.60
N SER A 12 -14.35 -40.84 61.30
CA SER A 12 -15.01 -39.67 60.71
C SER A 12 -16.47 -39.65 61.16
N THR A 13 -16.90 -38.56 61.79
CA THR A 13 -18.30 -38.41 62.18
C THR A 13 -19.20 -38.48 60.93
N PRO A 14 -20.46 -38.94 61.02
CA PRO A 14 -21.35 -39.06 59.85
C PRO A 14 -21.47 -37.77 59.02
N ARG A 15 -21.39 -36.61 59.69
CA ARG A 15 -21.38 -35.28 59.08
C ARG A 15 -20.13 -35.05 58.22
N GLU A 16 -18.98 -35.50 58.69
CA GLU A 16 -17.70 -35.35 57.99
C GLU A 16 -17.64 -36.23 56.73
N ALA A 17 -18.14 -37.46 56.82
CA ALA A 17 -18.28 -38.34 55.66
C ALA A 17 -19.22 -37.76 54.59
N GLU A 18 -20.29 -37.07 54.99
CA GLU A 18 -21.18 -36.40 54.05
C GLU A 18 -20.53 -35.18 53.39
N LEU A 19 -19.82 -34.35 54.15
CA LEU A 19 -19.06 -33.23 53.60
C LEU A 19 -17.97 -33.69 52.63
N GLN A 20 -17.28 -34.80 52.93
CA GLN A 20 -16.29 -35.37 52.04
C GLN A 20 -16.92 -35.80 50.71
N ARG A 21 -18.05 -36.51 50.74
CA ARG A 21 -18.78 -36.88 49.51
C ARG A 21 -19.20 -35.65 48.70
N GLN A 22 -19.61 -34.57 49.36
CA GLN A 22 -19.95 -33.32 48.69
C GLN A 22 -18.74 -32.66 48.03
N LEU A 23 -17.59 -32.64 48.71
CA LEU A 23 -16.33 -32.13 48.15
C LEU A 23 -15.89 -32.95 46.95
N ASP A 24 -15.93 -34.28 47.04
CA ASP A 24 -15.57 -35.17 45.93
C ASP A 24 -16.49 -34.95 44.72
N GLY A 25 -17.81 -34.80 44.97
CA GLY A 25 -18.79 -34.49 43.94
C GLY A 25 -18.53 -33.13 43.27
N LEU A 26 -18.22 -32.09 44.06
CA LEU A 26 -17.87 -30.76 43.54
C LEU A 26 -16.56 -30.79 42.74
N GLN A 27 -15.54 -31.51 43.22
CA GLN A 27 -14.27 -31.68 42.51
C GLN A 27 -14.44 -32.36 41.16
N SER A 28 -15.27 -33.41 41.09
CA SER A 28 -15.62 -34.04 39.81
C SER A 28 -16.26 -33.03 38.87
N GLN A 29 -17.23 -32.25 39.37
CA GLN A 29 -17.95 -31.27 38.56
C GLN A 29 -17.05 -30.16 38.01
N VAL A 30 -16.14 -29.64 38.83
CA VAL A 30 -15.13 -28.65 38.42
C VAL A 30 -14.19 -29.22 37.35
N THR A 31 -13.77 -30.48 37.53
CA THR A 31 -12.91 -31.18 36.58
C THR A 31 -13.60 -31.36 35.22
N ASP A 32 -14.86 -31.78 35.22
CA ASP A 32 -15.63 -31.97 34.00
C ASP A 32 -15.89 -30.64 33.27
N LEU A 33 -16.20 -29.59 34.02
CA LEU A 33 -16.36 -28.24 33.45
C LEU A 33 -15.07 -27.74 32.82
N HIS A 34 -13.93 -28.00 33.46
CA HIS A 34 -12.62 -27.64 32.89
C HIS A 34 -12.36 -28.37 31.58
N LYS A 35 -12.55 -29.70 31.54
CA LYS A 35 -12.41 -30.51 30.32
C LYS A 35 -13.34 -30.05 29.21
N ALA A 36 -14.60 -29.76 29.53
CA ALA A 36 -15.58 -29.26 28.56
C ALA A 36 -15.12 -27.92 27.96
N ARG A 37 -14.65 -26.99 28.82
CA ARG A 37 -14.11 -25.70 28.37
C ARG A 37 -12.89 -25.87 27.47
N GLU A 38 -11.95 -26.75 27.83
CA GLU A 38 -10.78 -27.04 27.01
C GLU A 38 -11.17 -27.63 25.66
N ALA A 39 -12.10 -28.59 25.63
CA ALA A 39 -12.61 -29.17 24.40
C ALA A 39 -13.25 -28.11 23.48
N THR A 40 -14.11 -27.25 24.02
CA THR A 40 -14.72 -26.15 23.26
C THR A 40 -13.67 -25.16 22.75
N ASN A 41 -12.72 -24.77 23.58
CA ASN A 41 -11.66 -23.85 23.17
C ASN A 41 -10.77 -24.47 22.07
N ASN A 42 -10.43 -25.74 22.18
CA ASN A 42 -9.64 -26.43 21.15
C ASN A 42 -10.38 -26.48 19.80
N LEU A 43 -11.70 -26.73 19.81
CA LEU A 43 -12.51 -26.68 18.59
C LEU A 43 -12.54 -25.27 17.97
N LEU A 44 -12.76 -24.24 18.78
CA LEU A 44 -12.77 -22.85 18.33
C LEU A 44 -11.40 -22.43 17.79
N LEU A 45 -10.32 -22.75 18.51
CA LEU A 45 -8.96 -22.46 18.08
C LEU A 45 -8.62 -23.19 16.79
N SER A 46 -8.99 -24.46 16.65
CA SER A 46 -8.80 -25.23 15.42
C SER A 46 -9.52 -24.57 14.24
N SER A 47 -10.77 -24.13 14.43
CA SER A 47 -11.54 -23.44 13.39
C SER A 47 -10.91 -22.10 12.99
N VAL A 48 -10.46 -21.30 13.98
CA VAL A 48 -9.80 -20.03 13.72
C VAL A 48 -8.47 -20.23 12.99
N VAL A 49 -7.67 -21.22 13.40
CA VAL A 49 -6.40 -21.55 12.74
C VAL A 49 -6.63 -21.94 11.28
N GLN A 50 -7.59 -22.83 11.02
CA GLN A 50 -7.94 -23.23 9.65
C GLN A 50 -8.39 -22.03 8.80
N CYS A 51 -9.24 -21.16 9.34
CA CYS A 51 -9.67 -19.94 8.63
C CYS A 51 -8.50 -18.99 8.32
N LEU A 52 -7.52 -18.89 9.24
CA LEU A 52 -6.34 -18.06 9.02
C LEU A 52 -5.42 -18.66 7.95
N GLU A 53 -5.24 -19.97 7.93
CA GLU A 53 -4.50 -20.67 6.89
C GLU A 53 -5.13 -20.44 5.50
N GLU A 54 -6.46 -20.58 5.38
CA GLU A 54 -7.16 -20.33 4.11
C GLU A 54 -6.97 -18.88 3.62
N LYS A 55 -7.03 -17.91 4.53
CA LYS A 55 -6.78 -16.49 4.19
C LYS A 55 -5.33 -16.25 3.78
N LEU A 56 -4.38 -16.91 4.45
CA LEU A 56 -2.97 -16.80 4.13
C LEU A 56 -2.70 -17.35 2.72
N ASP A 57 -3.29 -18.48 2.37
CA ASP A 57 -3.21 -19.08 1.03
C ASP A 57 -3.83 -18.19 -0.05
N GLU A 58 -4.99 -17.57 0.23
CA GLU A 58 -5.61 -16.63 -0.72
C GLU A 58 -4.75 -15.38 -0.92
N HIS A 59 -4.15 -14.84 0.13
CA HIS A 59 -3.20 -13.73 0.01
C HIS A 59 -1.90 -14.13 -0.70
N SER A 60 -1.38 -15.33 -0.47
CA SER A 60 -0.20 -15.84 -1.19
C SER A 60 -0.45 -15.87 -2.69
N LYS A 61 -1.57 -16.44 -3.12
CA LYS A 61 -1.96 -16.49 -4.54
C LYS A 61 -2.10 -15.10 -5.16
N GLN A 62 -2.64 -14.13 -4.41
CA GLN A 62 -2.72 -12.74 -4.87
C GLN A 62 -1.35 -12.10 -5.05
N LEU A 63 -0.42 -12.39 -4.14
CA LEU A 63 0.95 -11.90 -4.21
C LEU A 63 1.67 -12.46 -5.42
N ASP A 64 1.56 -13.77 -5.68
CA ASP A 64 2.14 -14.42 -6.86
C ASP A 64 1.62 -13.80 -8.17
N GLN A 65 0.29 -13.64 -8.28
CA GLN A 65 -0.33 -12.98 -9.43
C GLN A 65 0.11 -11.53 -9.60
N SER A 66 0.39 -10.82 -8.50
CA SER A 66 0.88 -9.45 -8.56
C SER A 66 2.34 -9.37 -9.03
N ALA A 67 3.17 -10.34 -8.62
CA ALA A 67 4.56 -10.43 -9.05
C ALA A 67 4.69 -10.76 -10.55
N GLU A 68 3.83 -11.65 -11.06
CA GLU A 68 3.74 -11.94 -12.50
C GLU A 68 3.37 -10.69 -13.31
N LYS A 69 2.32 -9.97 -12.89
CA LYS A 69 1.90 -8.72 -13.54
C LYS A 69 2.96 -7.64 -13.47
N LEU A 70 3.68 -7.54 -12.35
CA LEU A 70 4.77 -6.58 -12.20
C LEU A 70 5.90 -6.87 -13.19
N THR A 71 6.33 -8.14 -13.26
CA THR A 71 7.35 -8.60 -14.22
C THR A 71 6.93 -8.31 -15.66
N GLN A 72 5.66 -8.56 -16.00
CA GLN A 72 5.11 -8.22 -17.31
C GLN A 72 5.23 -6.72 -17.59
N LEU A 73 4.74 -5.87 -16.68
CA LEU A 73 4.81 -4.42 -16.84
C LEU A 73 6.23 -3.88 -16.96
N GLU A 74 7.18 -4.45 -16.20
CA GLU A 74 8.59 -4.09 -16.29
C GLU A 74 9.17 -4.41 -17.67
N SER A 75 8.85 -5.58 -18.23
CA SER A 75 9.27 -5.97 -19.58
C SER A 75 8.70 -5.04 -20.67
N GLU A 76 7.41 -4.69 -20.56
CA GLU A 76 6.77 -3.74 -21.49
C GLU A 76 7.38 -2.34 -21.36
N ASN A 77 7.65 -1.90 -20.13
CA ASN A 77 8.29 -0.61 -19.87
C ASN A 77 9.70 -0.53 -20.49
N LEU A 78 10.48 -1.61 -20.38
CA LEU A 78 11.81 -1.70 -20.97
C LEU A 78 11.75 -1.54 -22.50
N VAL A 79 10.88 -2.30 -23.16
CA VAL A 79 10.67 -2.20 -24.63
C VAL A 79 10.23 -0.80 -25.04
N LEU A 80 9.37 -0.14 -24.25
CA LEU A 80 8.94 1.23 -24.53
C LEU A 80 10.08 2.25 -24.35
N ARG A 81 10.96 2.09 -23.37
CA ARG A 81 12.15 2.94 -23.21
C ARG A 81 13.07 2.82 -24.42
N ASP A 82 13.34 1.60 -24.88
CA ASP A 82 14.21 1.36 -26.02
C ASP A 82 13.65 2.00 -27.30
N LYS A 83 12.33 1.86 -27.53
CA LYS A 83 11.62 2.51 -28.65
C LYS A 83 11.73 4.03 -28.57
N ASN A 84 11.49 4.62 -27.40
CA ASN A 84 11.57 6.08 -27.22
C ASN A 84 12.99 6.59 -27.44
N GLN A 85 14.01 5.86 -27.00
CA GLN A 85 15.41 6.21 -27.25
C GLN A 85 15.73 6.17 -28.75
N ALA A 86 15.31 5.12 -29.46
CA ALA A 86 15.49 5.00 -30.90
C ALA A 86 14.82 6.15 -31.67
N LEU A 87 13.59 6.52 -31.31
CA LEU A 87 12.86 7.63 -31.91
C LEU A 87 13.56 8.98 -31.66
N ASN A 88 14.03 9.22 -30.43
CA ASN A 88 14.77 10.43 -30.09
C ASN A 88 16.07 10.54 -30.90
N MET A 89 16.80 9.44 -31.07
CA MET A 89 18.01 9.41 -31.90
C MET A 89 17.71 9.66 -33.39
N ALA A 90 16.64 9.07 -33.92
CA ALA A 90 16.23 9.26 -35.31
C ALA A 90 15.75 10.71 -35.59
N SER A 91 14.94 11.26 -34.69
CA SER A 91 14.42 12.64 -34.79
C SER A 91 15.54 13.68 -34.77
N ASN A 92 16.56 13.48 -33.93
CA ASN A 92 17.65 14.44 -33.78
C ASN A 92 18.57 14.51 -35.02
N LYS A 93 18.64 13.46 -35.86
CA LYS A 93 19.33 13.53 -37.16
C LYS A 93 18.61 14.46 -38.13
N LYS A 94 17.28 14.36 -38.24
CA LYS A 94 16.47 15.24 -39.11
C LYS A 94 16.54 16.70 -38.68
N CYS A 95 16.59 16.97 -37.37
CA CYS A 95 16.78 18.32 -36.85
C CYS A 95 18.15 18.89 -37.25
N ARG A 96 19.24 18.13 -37.06
CA ARG A 96 20.59 18.54 -37.50
C ARG A 96 20.67 18.84 -39.00
N PHE A 97 20.04 18.01 -39.84
CA PHE A 97 19.96 18.29 -41.28
C PHE A 97 19.19 19.58 -41.58
N ARG A 98 18.07 19.85 -40.89
CA ARG A 98 17.34 21.12 -41.08
C ARG A 98 18.15 22.34 -40.66
N THR A 99 18.90 22.26 -39.56
CA THR A 99 19.78 23.35 -39.13
C THR A 99 20.92 23.58 -40.13
N GLN A 100 21.58 22.51 -40.60
CA GLN A 100 22.66 22.64 -41.59
C GLN A 100 22.17 23.19 -42.95
N VAL A 101 21.01 22.73 -43.45
CA VAL A 101 20.45 23.22 -44.72
C VAL A 101 20.08 24.70 -44.62
N ARG A 102 19.59 25.17 -43.46
CA ARG A 102 19.27 26.59 -43.25
C ARG A 102 20.53 27.46 -43.14
N SER A 103 21.63 26.94 -42.59
CA SER A 103 22.91 27.65 -42.55
C SER A 103 23.59 27.79 -43.91
N ILE A 104 23.29 26.92 -44.87
CA ILE A 104 23.84 27.00 -46.24
C ILE A 104 22.96 27.87 -47.15
N LEU A 105 21.65 28.02 -46.85
CA LEU A 105 20.75 28.95 -47.55
C LEU A 105 20.81 30.38 -46.99
N SER A 106 22.01 30.85 -46.67
CA SER A 106 22.35 32.26 -46.51
C SER A 106 23.58 32.53 -47.37
N LEU A 107 23.52 32.12 -48.64
CA LEU A 107 24.48 32.56 -49.64
C LEU A 107 23.99 33.94 -50.08
N ASP A 108 24.69 34.97 -49.61
CA ASP A 108 24.51 36.37 -49.95
C ASP A 108 24.11 36.53 -51.42
N THR A 109 22.94 37.11 -51.69
CA THR A 109 22.78 37.91 -52.89
C THR A 109 23.71 39.11 -52.73
N PRO A 110 24.77 39.26 -53.54
CA PRO A 110 25.57 40.47 -53.52
C PRO A 110 24.73 41.55 -54.21
N ASN A 111 24.07 42.37 -53.41
CA ASN A 111 23.50 43.63 -53.87
C ASN A 111 24.66 44.59 -54.17
N THR A 112 25.03 44.63 -55.46
CA THR A 112 25.97 45.58 -56.06
C THR A 112 25.53 47.03 -55.83
N ALA A 113 26.24 47.69 -54.91
CA ALA A 113 26.64 49.09 -54.79
C ALA A 113 25.82 50.26 -55.43
N GLY A 114 25.53 51.26 -54.57
CA GLY A 114 25.39 52.69 -54.88
C GLY A 114 24.12 53.32 -54.27
N GLY A 115 24.11 54.33 -53.38
CA GLY A 115 25.08 55.14 -52.64
C GLY A 115 24.29 56.21 -51.83
N THR A 116 24.82 56.66 -50.67
CA THR A 116 24.62 57.96 -49.92
C THR A 116 23.24 58.65 -49.91
N ALA A 117 22.62 59.18 -48.84
CA ALA A 117 22.95 59.63 -47.47
C ALA A 117 21.61 59.61 -46.68
N GLN A 118 21.47 59.68 -45.34
CA GLN A 118 21.90 60.70 -44.39
C GLN A 118 21.47 60.24 -42.96
N GLN A 119 22.17 60.72 -41.93
CA GLN A 119 22.21 60.25 -40.52
C GLN A 119 21.12 60.94 -39.62
N PRO A 120 21.19 60.88 -38.26
CA PRO A 120 20.33 60.13 -37.33
C PRO A 120 19.36 61.01 -36.49
N SER A 121 18.46 60.41 -35.71
CA SER A 121 17.90 61.08 -34.52
C SER A 121 17.23 60.11 -33.54
N GLY A 122 17.58 60.24 -32.25
CA GLY A 122 16.70 59.81 -31.16
C GLY A 122 17.26 58.80 -30.17
N GLU A 123 18.33 59.15 -29.45
CA GLU A 123 18.71 58.52 -28.19
C GLU A 123 17.70 58.90 -27.11
N ALA A 124 17.10 57.91 -26.44
CA ALA A 124 16.54 58.06 -25.10
C ALA A 124 16.62 56.70 -24.40
N GLY A 125 17.73 56.47 -23.71
CA GLY A 125 17.89 55.31 -22.84
C GLY A 125 17.04 55.45 -21.57
N ALA A 126 16.63 54.31 -21.01
CA ALA A 126 16.47 54.17 -19.56
C ALA A 126 16.46 52.68 -19.19
N SER A 127 17.54 52.27 -18.53
CA SER A 127 17.69 51.07 -17.73
C SER A 127 16.59 50.97 -16.66
N GLY A 128 16.15 49.75 -16.31
CA GLY A 128 15.19 49.53 -15.22
C GLY A 128 14.87 48.07 -14.94
N GLU A 129 15.73 47.43 -14.15
CA GLU A 129 15.56 46.14 -13.46
C GLU A 129 14.40 46.14 -12.45
N LYS A 130 13.66 45.02 -12.32
CA LYS A 130 13.02 44.39 -11.11
C LYS A 130 11.77 43.58 -11.49
N ALA A 131 11.62 42.29 -11.19
CA ALA A 131 11.54 41.56 -9.91
C ALA A 131 10.20 41.73 -9.16
N GLY A 132 9.55 40.59 -8.84
CA GLY A 132 8.44 40.44 -7.88
C GLY A 132 7.06 40.66 -8.49
N ASP A 133 6.26 39.61 -8.71
CA ASP A 133 5.34 38.99 -7.73
C ASP A 133 4.11 39.87 -7.45
N THR A 134 2.91 39.33 -7.69
CA THR A 134 1.82 39.14 -6.71
C THR A 134 0.52 38.78 -7.43
N ARG A 135 -0.02 37.62 -7.03
CA ARG A 135 -1.39 37.06 -7.10
C ARG A 135 -2.47 38.13 -6.78
N VAL A 136 -3.76 38.07 -7.13
CA VAL A 136 -4.91 37.31 -6.57
C VAL A 136 -6.16 37.86 -7.33
N HIS A 137 -7.12 37.09 -7.84
CA HIS A 137 -8.41 36.70 -7.21
C HIS A 137 -9.20 35.87 -8.25
N GLU A 138 -9.54 34.61 -7.99
CA GLU A 138 -10.74 34.15 -7.26
C GLU A 138 -12.05 34.66 -7.88
N ILE A 139 -12.68 33.81 -8.70
CA ILE A 139 -14.15 33.75 -8.79
C ILE A 139 -14.55 32.29 -8.55
N ILE A 140 -15.20 32.12 -7.42
CA ILE A 140 -15.86 30.93 -6.94
C ILE A 140 -17.03 30.63 -7.88
N SER A 141 -17.13 29.41 -8.38
CA SER A 141 -18.38 28.87 -8.92
C SER A 141 -18.50 27.42 -8.46
N THR A 142 -19.11 27.32 -7.28
CA THR A 142 -19.59 26.10 -6.65
C THR A 142 -20.59 25.39 -7.57
N THR A 143 -20.36 24.11 -7.89
CA THR A 143 -21.40 23.06 -7.83
C THR A 143 -20.74 21.67 -7.73
N PRO A 144 -21.37 20.69 -7.06
CA PRO A 144 -20.66 19.61 -6.37
C PRO A 144 -20.71 18.26 -7.09
N SER A 145 -19.88 17.34 -6.60
CA SER A 145 -20.01 15.88 -6.70
C SER A 145 -19.50 15.21 -7.98
N GLN A 146 -18.24 14.79 -7.95
CA GLN A 146 -17.88 13.42 -8.35
C GLN A 146 -16.85 12.86 -7.37
N THR A 147 -17.33 12.05 -6.43
CA THR A 147 -16.48 11.15 -5.67
C THR A 147 -15.84 10.13 -6.62
N PRO A 148 -14.55 9.79 -6.46
CA PRO A 148 -14.03 8.59 -7.10
C PRO A 148 -14.75 7.41 -6.45
N ARG A 149 -15.35 6.54 -7.27
CA ARG A 149 -15.90 5.27 -6.82
C ARG A 149 -14.81 4.49 -6.06
N ARG A 150 -14.84 4.56 -4.74
CA ARG A 150 -14.23 3.57 -3.86
C ARG A 150 -14.90 2.25 -4.20
N LYS A 151 -14.18 1.36 -4.89
CA LYS A 151 -14.54 -0.06 -4.86
C LYS A 151 -14.44 -0.44 -3.39
N HIS A 152 -15.58 -0.79 -2.80
CA HIS A 152 -15.65 -1.33 -1.46
C HIS A 152 -14.62 -2.47 -1.34
N PRO A 153 -13.87 -2.58 -0.24
CA PRO A 153 -13.27 -3.85 0.10
C PRO A 153 -14.40 -4.87 0.11
N LYS A 154 -14.25 -5.97 -0.62
CA LYS A 154 -15.16 -7.12 -0.43
C LYS A 154 -15.13 -7.42 1.06
N GLU A 155 -16.30 -7.48 1.68
CA GLU A 155 -16.42 -7.90 3.08
C GLU A 155 -15.56 -9.16 3.29
N PRO A 156 -14.79 -9.21 4.39
CA PRO A 156 -14.10 -10.44 4.72
C PRO A 156 -15.18 -11.51 4.84
N ARG A 157 -15.05 -12.58 4.05
CA ARG A 157 -15.87 -13.78 4.25
C ARG A 157 -15.74 -14.14 5.72
N HIS A 158 -16.81 -13.92 6.48
CA HIS A 158 -16.86 -14.25 7.89
C HIS A 158 -16.81 -15.77 7.97
N CYS A 159 -15.71 -16.30 8.50
CA CYS A 159 -15.64 -17.68 8.91
C CYS A 159 -16.61 -17.83 10.08
N SER A 160 -17.80 -18.36 9.81
CA SER A 160 -18.73 -18.76 10.85
C SER A 160 -18.17 -19.99 11.55
N PRO A 161 -18.03 -19.99 12.89
CA PRO A 161 -17.74 -21.22 13.61
C PRO A 161 -18.96 -22.14 13.50
N HIS A 162 -18.74 -23.37 13.01
CA HIS A 162 -19.72 -24.44 12.96
C HIS A 162 -19.86 -25.15 14.31
#